data_AF-A0A7Y2SPF8-F1
#
_entry.id   AF-A0A7Y2SPF8-F1
#
_cell.length_a   1.000
_cell.length_b   1.000
_cell.length_c   1.000
_cell.angle_alpha   90.00
_cell.angle_beta   90.00
_cell.angle_gamma   90.00
#
_symmetry.space_group_name_H-M   'P 1'
#
loop_
_entity.id
_entity.type
_entity.pdbx_description
1 polymer ?
#
loop_
_entity_poly.entity_id
_entity_poly.type
_entity_poly.pdbx_seq_one_letter_code
_entity_poly.pdbx_strand_id
1 'polypeptide(L)'
;MWRFTVRRFAWALSALILMIALSGCQSTANGVTSQVTPDNPQMFRVGGDVYTVADFSSRLKLELGAGIDSLLQQGQTREEIQQLVDQQNIRGSIFDRMIQDALLTQYARSRGIGVDPAAVDSAVLAQLAPSGDSAAQRVGQAQNQQILEVLARNTRADMFHARSIAVASESDADTLLADLKGGADFAALAAERAPDGPKGGDMGWVAKGDSPAELDSAGFSLALNTPTKVQSGGLWYVFEVLERQAGETAAEKRPFDNFEQLQNSQGGQQFYQETFIPWYDQFRKDAEASGDLVIAEGFDPNSVPLPFPEQ
;
A
#
# COMPACT_ATOMS: atom_id res chain seq x y z
N MET A 1 87.52 -4.38 -26.52
CA MET A 1 87.00 -3.05 -26.92
C MET A 1 86.13 -2.55 -25.77
N TRP A 2 86.59 -1.56 -24.99
CA TRP A 2 86.15 -0.14 -25.05
C TRP A 2 84.63 0.02 -24.77
N ARG A 3 84.07 0.81 -23.84
CA ARG A 3 84.49 1.82 -22.85
C ARG A 3 83.25 2.19 -21.96
N PHE A 4 83.48 2.59 -20.70
CA PHE A 4 82.89 3.72 -19.92
C PHE A 4 81.35 3.81 -19.72
N THR A 5 80.82 3.62 -18.48
CA THR A 5 80.50 4.62 -17.41
C THR A 5 79.45 5.69 -17.73
N VAL A 6 78.48 5.92 -16.81
CA VAL A 6 78.28 7.17 -16.00
C VAL A 6 76.81 7.39 -15.51
N ARG A 7 76.68 7.63 -14.19
CA ARG A 7 75.72 8.45 -13.37
C ARG A 7 74.20 8.20 -13.28
N ARG A 8 73.80 7.88 -12.03
CA ARG A 8 72.90 8.60 -11.09
C ARG A 8 71.89 9.61 -11.66
N PHE A 9 70.60 9.40 -11.36
CA PHE A 9 69.66 10.45 -10.94
C PHE A 9 68.60 9.87 -9.99
N ALA A 10 68.55 10.41 -8.77
CA ALA A 10 67.49 10.18 -7.80
C ALA A 10 66.40 11.24 -8.03
N TRP A 11 65.13 10.82 -8.04
CA TRP A 11 63.98 11.68 -7.82
C TRP A 11 63.00 10.96 -6.90
N ALA A 12 62.76 11.57 -5.74
CA ALA A 12 61.67 11.26 -4.84
C ALA A 12 60.39 11.93 -5.38
N LEU A 13 59.24 11.25 -5.29
CA LEU A 13 57.95 11.92 -5.05
C LEU A 13 56.90 10.93 -4.50
N SER A 14 56.50 11.23 -3.28
CA SER A 14 55.27 10.94 -2.54
C SER A 14 54.03 10.45 -3.32
N ALA A 15 53.38 9.39 -2.83
CA ALA A 15 51.91 9.29 -2.65
C ALA A 15 51.59 7.99 -1.88
N LEU A 16 51.26 8.02 -0.58
CA LEU A 16 49.99 8.39 0.06
C LEU A 16 48.98 7.22 0.13
N ILE A 17 48.89 6.64 1.33
CA ILE A 17 47.68 6.20 2.06
C ILE A 17 46.77 5.19 1.35
N LEU A 18 46.94 3.91 1.72
CA LEU A 18 45.93 2.87 1.60
C LEU A 18 45.11 2.85 2.90
N MET A 19 44.20 3.81 3.09
CA MET A 19 43.10 3.64 4.05
C MET A 19 41.96 2.93 3.34
N ILE A 20 41.76 1.67 3.69
CA ILE A 20 40.55 0.92 3.37
C ILE A 20 39.45 1.51 4.24
N ALA A 21 38.79 2.55 3.74
CA ALA A 21 37.47 2.91 4.22
C ALA A 21 36.54 1.76 3.80
N LEU A 22 36.05 1.02 4.78
CA LEU A 22 34.87 0.17 4.61
C LEU A 22 33.73 1.11 4.21
N SER A 23 33.53 1.26 2.90
CA SER A 23 32.30 1.82 2.34
C SER A 23 31.16 0.96 2.84
N GLY A 24 30.50 1.42 3.90
CA GLY A 24 29.20 0.88 4.30
C GLY A 24 28.32 0.84 3.06
N CYS A 25 27.59 -0.26 2.88
CA CYS A 25 26.62 -0.40 1.81
C CYS A 25 25.63 0.76 1.88
N GLN A 26 25.86 1.81 1.08
CA GLN A 26 24.92 2.90 0.90
C GLN A 26 23.83 2.37 -0.03
N SER A 27 22.73 1.89 0.56
CA SER A 27 21.51 1.59 -0.16
C SER A 27 20.88 2.92 -0.58
N THR A 28 21.12 3.32 -1.83
CA THR A 28 20.42 4.43 -2.48
C THR A 28 19.07 3.93 -2.99
N ALA A 29 18.06 3.86 -2.13
CA ALA A 29 16.71 3.51 -2.57
C ALA A 29 15.83 4.72 -2.93
N ASN A 30 16.13 5.94 -2.44
CA ASN A 30 15.19 7.07 -2.56
C ASN A 30 15.80 8.43 -2.99
N GLY A 31 17.01 8.48 -3.58
CA GLY A 31 17.49 9.68 -4.27
C GLY A 31 17.75 10.94 -3.42
N VAL A 32 17.61 10.89 -2.10
CA VAL A 32 18.20 11.86 -1.16
C VAL A 32 18.93 11.05 -0.11
N THR A 33 20.27 11.02 -0.20
CA THR A 33 21.07 10.67 0.96
C THR A 33 21.01 11.87 1.89
N SER A 34 19.97 11.95 2.73
CA SER A 34 19.96 12.88 3.85
C SER A 34 21.08 12.43 4.78
N GLN A 35 22.29 12.96 4.54
CA GLN A 35 23.45 12.62 5.36
C GLN A 35 23.14 12.99 6.80
N VAL A 36 23.34 12.04 7.71
CA VAL A 36 23.24 12.32 9.15
C VAL A 36 24.39 13.25 9.51
N THR A 37 24.04 14.47 9.90
CA THR A 37 24.99 15.49 10.37
C THR A 37 24.51 16.01 11.73
N PRO A 38 25.37 16.71 12.50
CA PRO A 38 24.91 17.37 13.73
C PRO A 38 23.70 18.30 13.52
N ASP A 39 23.61 18.95 12.36
CA ASP A 39 22.53 19.86 12.00
C ASP A 39 21.33 19.17 11.32
N ASN A 40 21.47 17.89 10.97
CA ASN A 40 20.43 17.04 10.39
C ASN A 40 20.45 15.66 11.05
N PRO A 41 20.08 15.57 12.35
CA PRO A 41 20.16 14.33 13.08
C PRO A 41 19.13 13.32 12.57
N GLN A 42 19.45 12.04 12.77
CA GLN A 42 18.52 10.94 12.55
C GLN A 42 17.35 11.04 13.54
N MET A 43 16.13 10.82 13.06
CA MET A 43 14.93 10.68 13.91
C MET A 43 14.54 9.21 14.08
N PHE A 44 14.61 8.41 13.02
CA PHE A 44 14.41 6.97 13.09
C PHE A 44 15.08 6.25 11.91
N ARG A 45 15.17 4.93 12.00
CA ARG A 45 15.65 4.05 10.94
C ARG A 45 14.70 2.87 10.79
N VAL A 46 14.45 2.44 9.55
CA VAL A 46 13.74 1.21 9.21
C VAL A 46 14.67 0.33 8.35
N GLY A 47 15.15 -0.77 8.92
CA GLY A 47 16.19 -1.61 8.30
C GLY A 47 17.45 -0.80 8.00
N GLY A 48 17.77 -0.64 6.71
CA GLY A 48 18.89 0.19 6.23
C GLY A 48 18.52 1.64 5.89
N ASP A 49 17.23 1.99 5.86
CA ASP A 49 16.75 3.30 5.46
C ASP A 49 16.70 4.25 6.68
N VAL A 50 17.45 5.36 6.60
CA VAL A 50 17.57 6.37 7.67
C VAL A 50 16.70 7.57 7.34
N TYR A 51 15.96 8.05 8.33
CA TYR A 51 15.07 9.21 8.23
C TYR A 51 15.53 10.32 9.17
N THR A 52 15.72 11.53 8.67
CA THR A 52 16.32 12.66 9.38
C THR A 52 15.36 13.83 9.59
N VAL A 53 15.76 14.81 10.41
CA VAL A 53 14.98 16.03 10.66
C VAL A 53 14.63 16.79 9.38
N ALA A 54 15.53 16.81 8.39
CA ALA A 54 15.27 17.40 7.08
C ALA A 54 14.13 16.70 6.32
N ASP A 55 14.04 15.37 6.40
CA ASP A 55 12.97 14.59 5.78
C ASP A 55 11.62 14.91 6.42
N PHE A 56 11.57 15.00 7.75
CA PHE A 56 10.35 15.40 8.47
C PHE A 56 9.98 16.84 8.21
N SER A 57 10.94 17.77 8.16
CA SER A 57 10.67 19.16 7.80
C SER A 57 10.05 19.28 6.41
N SER A 58 10.52 18.47 5.47
CA SER A 58 9.97 18.38 4.11
C SER A 58 8.57 17.77 4.11
N ARG A 59 8.32 16.74 4.94
CA ARG A 59 6.98 16.17 5.14
C ARG A 59 6.00 17.18 5.75
N LEU A 60 6.42 17.92 6.77
CA LEU A 60 5.61 18.99 7.37
C LEU A 60 5.27 20.06 6.34
N LYS A 61 6.24 20.49 5.51
CA LYS A 61 5.99 21.44 4.43
C LYS A 61 4.96 20.93 3.43
N LEU A 62 5.08 19.67 3.02
CA LEU A 62 4.16 19.05 2.08
C LEU A 62 2.73 18.95 2.65
N GLU A 63 2.58 18.49 3.89
CA GLU A 63 1.26 18.23 4.46
C GLU A 63 0.59 19.46 5.09
N LEU A 64 1.38 20.38 5.68
CA LEU A 64 0.84 21.50 6.45
C LEU A 64 0.98 22.85 5.74
N GLY A 65 1.88 22.98 4.75
CA GLY A 65 2.21 24.28 4.15
C GLY A 65 0.98 25.05 3.64
N ALA A 66 0.17 24.42 2.78
CA ALA A 66 -1.03 25.05 2.24
C ALA A 66 -2.08 25.37 3.32
N GLY A 67 -2.18 24.53 4.36
CA GLY A 67 -3.08 24.77 5.49
C GLY A 67 -2.64 25.96 6.33
N ILE A 68 -1.35 26.05 6.65
CA ILE A 68 -0.76 27.17 7.38
C ILE A 68 -0.91 28.47 6.59
N ASP A 69 -0.63 28.45 5.29
CA ASP A 69 -0.82 29.62 4.40
C ASP A 69 -2.27 30.11 4.42
N SER A 70 -3.23 29.20 4.39
CA SER A 70 -4.66 29.53 4.45
C SER A 70 -5.03 30.16 5.80
N LEU A 71 -4.53 29.64 6.92
CA LEU A 71 -4.80 30.19 8.26
C LEU A 71 -4.20 31.57 8.45
N LEU A 72 -2.98 31.80 7.95
CA LEU A 72 -2.35 33.12 7.95
C LEU A 72 -3.17 34.14 7.14
N GLN A 73 -3.68 33.75 5.96
CA GLN A 73 -4.56 34.60 5.14
C GLN A 73 -5.90 34.92 5.83
N GLN A 74 -6.37 34.04 6.71
CA GLN A 74 -7.56 34.26 7.56
C GLN A 74 -7.26 35.14 8.78
N GLY A 75 -6.02 35.61 8.94
CA GLY A 75 -5.62 36.50 10.02
C GLY A 75 -5.17 35.79 11.30
N GLN A 76 -4.99 34.46 11.30
CA GLN A 76 -4.39 33.77 12.43
C GLN A 76 -2.91 34.13 12.57
N THR A 77 -2.46 34.28 13.81
CA THR A 77 -1.06 34.51 14.16
C THR A 77 -0.24 33.21 14.10
N ARG A 78 1.09 33.32 13.99
CA ARG A 78 1.98 32.16 14.01
C ARG A 78 1.86 31.40 15.34
N GLU A 79 1.69 32.14 16.43
CA GLU A 79 1.52 31.60 17.78
C GLU A 79 0.21 30.79 17.92
N GLU A 80 -0.91 31.28 17.39
CA GLU A 80 -2.19 30.56 17.39
C GLU A 80 -2.12 29.28 16.55
N ILE A 81 -1.49 29.35 15.37
CA ILE A 81 -1.29 28.18 14.51
C ILE A 81 -0.40 27.14 15.19
N GLN A 82 0.69 27.58 15.83
CA GLN A 82 1.57 26.70 16.60
C GLN A 82 0.78 26.02 17.73
N GLN A 83 0.01 26.77 18.52
CA GLN A 83 -0.81 26.19 19.59
C GLN A 83 -1.82 25.16 19.05
N LEU A 84 -2.46 25.45 17.91
CA LEU A 84 -3.42 24.52 17.28
C LEU A 84 -2.76 23.20 16.89
N VAL A 85 -1.60 23.27 16.21
CA VAL A 85 -0.82 22.10 15.82
C VAL A 85 -0.38 21.29 17.03
N ASP A 86 0.09 21.97 18.08
CA ASP A 86 0.60 21.35 19.31
C ASP A 86 -0.52 20.65 20.08
N GLN A 87 -1.65 21.34 20.28
CA GLN A 87 -2.82 20.81 21.00
C GLN A 87 -3.40 19.57 20.32
N GLN A 88 -3.39 19.52 18.99
CA GLN A 88 -3.89 18.38 18.22
C GLN A 88 -2.81 17.31 17.97
N ASN A 89 -1.60 17.49 18.48
CA ASN A 89 -0.45 16.59 18.24
C ASN A 89 -0.24 16.29 16.74
N ILE A 90 -0.38 17.30 15.88
CA ILE A 90 -0.33 17.11 14.43
C ILE A 90 1.05 16.62 14.00
N ARG A 91 2.13 17.22 14.53
CA ARG A 91 3.51 16.79 14.22
C ARG A 91 3.78 15.37 14.68
N GLY A 92 3.32 14.99 15.88
CA GLY A 92 3.43 13.60 16.34
C GLY A 92 2.70 12.62 15.43
N SER A 93 1.49 12.97 14.99
CA SER A 93 0.70 12.14 14.06
C SER A 93 1.37 11.98 12.69
N ILE A 94 2.00 13.04 12.18
CA ILE A 94 2.77 12.99 10.92
C ILE A 94 4.02 12.13 11.11
N PHE A 95 4.69 12.25 12.24
CA PHE A 95 5.86 11.43 12.57
C PHE A 95 5.51 9.93 12.64
N ASP A 96 4.43 9.57 13.34
CA ASP A 96 3.94 8.19 13.39
C ASP A 96 3.54 7.68 12.00
N ARG A 97 2.91 8.52 11.17
CA ARG A 97 2.59 8.16 9.78
C ARG A 97 3.83 7.96 8.92
N MET A 98 4.89 8.76 9.12
CA MET A 98 6.16 8.54 8.43
C MET A 98 6.79 7.19 8.79
N ILE A 99 6.73 6.79 10.06
CA ILE A 99 7.17 5.46 10.49
C ILE A 99 6.32 4.38 9.83
N GLN A 100 5.00 4.55 9.81
CA GLN A 100 4.08 3.63 9.13
C GLN A 100 4.40 3.48 7.65
N ASP A 101 4.50 4.60 6.92
CA ASP A 101 4.82 4.60 5.50
C ASP A 101 6.15 3.87 5.23
N ALA A 102 7.17 4.11 6.06
CA ALA A 102 8.47 3.45 5.98
C ALA A 102 8.37 1.93 6.19
N LEU A 103 7.70 1.51 7.27
CA LEU A 103 7.50 0.09 7.59
C LEU A 103 6.69 -0.64 6.52
N LEU A 104 5.60 -0.05 6.05
CA LEU A 104 4.76 -0.65 5.01
C LEU A 104 5.49 -0.70 3.66
N THR A 105 6.28 0.32 3.33
CA THR A 105 7.14 0.30 2.13
C THR A 105 8.19 -0.81 2.21
N GLN A 106 8.85 -0.96 3.36
CA GLN A 106 9.80 -2.05 3.59
C GLN A 106 9.11 -3.43 3.48
N TYR A 107 7.93 -3.57 4.10
CA TYR A 107 7.12 -4.79 4.02
C TYR A 107 6.79 -5.11 2.56
N ALA A 108 6.32 -4.12 1.79
CA ALA A 108 5.98 -4.28 0.39
C ALA A 108 7.17 -4.83 -0.42
N ARG A 109 8.34 -4.18 -0.28
CA ARG A 109 9.59 -4.61 -0.93
C ARG A 109 9.97 -6.05 -0.55
N SER A 110 9.89 -6.40 0.74
CA SER A 110 10.26 -7.73 1.24
C SER A 110 9.35 -8.85 0.73
N ARG A 111 8.10 -8.52 0.38
CA ARG A 111 7.08 -9.46 -0.10
C ARG A 111 6.91 -9.42 -1.63
N GLY A 112 7.67 -8.59 -2.34
CA GLY A 112 7.48 -8.37 -3.78
C GLY A 112 6.13 -7.73 -4.11
N ILE A 113 5.52 -7.00 -3.17
CA ILE A 113 4.26 -6.28 -3.37
C ILE A 113 4.61 -4.97 -4.06
N GLY A 114 4.26 -4.91 -5.35
CA GLY A 114 4.57 -3.81 -6.26
C GLY A 114 5.97 -3.90 -6.87
N VAL A 115 6.05 -4.52 -8.05
CA VAL A 115 6.20 -3.87 -9.37
C VAL A 115 5.76 -4.94 -10.37
N ASP A 116 4.55 -4.86 -10.92
CA ASP A 116 4.30 -5.49 -12.22
C ASP A 116 5.02 -4.60 -13.24
N PRO A 117 6.03 -5.10 -13.97
CA PRO A 117 6.72 -4.33 -15.00
C PRO A 117 5.73 -3.73 -16.00
N ALA A 118 4.60 -4.39 -16.29
CA ALA A 118 3.57 -3.86 -17.17
C ALA A 118 2.75 -2.73 -16.52
N ALA A 119 2.53 -2.73 -15.20
CA ALA A 119 1.86 -1.64 -14.49
C ALA A 119 2.77 -0.42 -14.33
N VAL A 120 4.07 -0.63 -14.14
CA VAL A 120 5.07 0.45 -14.17
C VAL A 120 5.23 0.97 -15.59
N ASP A 121 5.32 0.11 -16.60
CA ASP A 121 5.44 0.52 -18.00
C ASP A 121 4.17 1.22 -18.49
N SER A 122 2.97 0.81 -18.07
CA SER A 122 1.72 1.48 -18.44
C SER A 122 1.44 2.74 -17.60
N ALA A 123 1.86 2.83 -16.33
CA ALA A 123 1.86 4.09 -15.59
C ALA A 123 2.86 5.08 -16.21
N VAL A 124 4.04 4.60 -16.60
CA VAL A 124 5.06 5.38 -17.30
C VAL A 124 4.58 5.77 -18.71
N LEU A 125 3.96 4.88 -19.49
CA LEU A 125 3.44 5.18 -20.84
C LEU A 125 2.20 6.08 -20.80
N ALA A 126 1.28 5.88 -19.85
CA ALA A 126 0.10 6.72 -19.68
C ALA A 126 0.47 8.12 -19.17
N GLN A 127 1.59 8.26 -18.45
CA GLN A 127 2.18 9.54 -18.02
C GLN A 127 3.14 10.17 -19.05
N LEU A 128 3.30 9.61 -20.25
CA LEU A 128 3.94 10.32 -21.38
C LEU A 128 3.02 11.39 -22.01
N ALA A 129 1.93 11.78 -21.32
CA ALA A 129 1.27 13.05 -21.59
C ALA A 129 2.21 14.21 -21.18
N PRO A 130 2.40 15.24 -22.01
CA PRO A 130 3.33 16.32 -21.73
C PRO A 130 2.71 17.30 -20.71
N SER A 131 2.87 17.02 -19.42
CA SER A 131 2.58 18.00 -18.37
C SER A 131 3.30 17.68 -17.07
N GLY A 132 4.45 18.35 -16.83
CA GLY A 132 4.86 18.79 -15.49
C GLY A 132 5.31 17.78 -14.42
N ASP A 133 5.16 16.46 -14.60
CA ASP A 133 5.48 15.51 -13.53
C ASP A 133 6.99 15.26 -13.36
N SER A 134 7.54 15.74 -12.25
CA SER A 134 8.92 15.49 -11.84
C SER A 134 9.15 14.00 -11.55
N ALA A 135 10.40 13.54 -11.68
CA ALA A 135 10.76 12.16 -11.28
C ALA A 135 10.38 11.85 -9.82
N ALA A 136 10.45 12.85 -8.94
CA ALA A 136 10.06 12.72 -7.54
C ALA A 136 8.56 12.41 -7.36
N GLN A 137 7.69 13.05 -8.13
CA GLN A 137 6.25 12.79 -8.07
C GLN A 137 5.91 11.35 -8.50
N ARG A 138 6.54 10.86 -9.57
CA ARG A 138 6.35 9.47 -10.01
C ARG A 138 6.79 8.46 -8.96
N VAL A 139 7.93 8.70 -8.32
CA VAL A 139 8.42 7.84 -7.22
C VAL A 139 7.44 7.86 -6.04
N GLY A 140 6.94 9.04 -5.65
CA GLY A 140 5.96 9.17 -4.58
C GLY A 140 4.64 8.44 -4.87
N GLN A 141 4.14 8.51 -6.11
CA GLN A 141 2.94 7.79 -6.53
C GLN A 141 3.14 6.27 -6.50
N ALA A 142 4.28 5.78 -7.00
CA ALA A 142 4.60 4.36 -6.98
C ALA A 142 4.70 3.82 -5.54
N GLN A 143 5.33 4.58 -4.64
CA GLN A 143 5.39 4.22 -3.22
C GLN A 143 4.00 4.19 -2.58
N ASN A 144 3.17 5.20 -2.85
CA ASN A 144 1.80 5.23 -2.34
C ASN A 144 1.01 4.00 -2.82
N GLN A 145 1.13 3.63 -4.10
CA GLN A 145 0.47 2.44 -4.64
C GLN A 145 0.91 1.15 -3.92
N GLN A 146 2.20 1.01 -3.61
CA GLN A 146 2.70 -0.14 -2.83
C GLN A 146 2.07 -0.19 -1.45
N ILE A 147 1.95 0.94 -0.76
CA ILE A 147 1.32 1.02 0.57
C ILE A 147 -0.14 0.59 0.47
N LEU A 148 -0.90 1.11 -0.50
CA LEU A 148 -2.30 0.74 -0.72
C LEU A 148 -2.49 -0.77 -0.97
N GLU A 149 -1.58 -1.39 -1.71
CA GLU A 149 -1.58 -2.84 -1.91
C GLU A 149 -1.29 -3.62 -0.63
N VAL A 150 -0.39 -3.13 0.23
CA VAL A 150 -0.15 -3.74 1.56
C VAL A 150 -1.39 -3.61 2.43
N LEU A 151 -2.10 -2.49 2.38
CA LEU A 151 -3.37 -2.31 3.09
C LEU A 151 -4.39 -3.37 2.65
N ALA A 152 -4.58 -3.55 1.36
CA ALA A 152 -5.50 -4.57 0.83
C ALA A 152 -5.12 -5.99 1.27
N ARG A 153 -3.85 -6.36 1.07
CA ARG A 153 -3.36 -7.73 1.29
C ARG A 153 -3.26 -8.12 2.78
N ASN A 154 -3.37 -7.15 3.69
CA ASN A 154 -3.39 -7.38 5.13
C ASN A 154 -4.72 -6.97 5.80
N THR A 155 -5.67 -6.42 5.04
CA THR A 155 -7.07 -6.29 5.47
C THR A 155 -7.80 -7.57 5.08
N ARG A 156 -8.60 -8.14 5.99
CA ARG A 156 -9.19 -9.46 5.81
C ARG A 156 -10.67 -9.51 6.17
N ALA A 157 -11.44 -10.31 5.46
CA ALA A 157 -12.85 -10.52 5.71
C ALA A 157 -13.27 -11.99 5.48
N ASP A 158 -14.45 -12.34 5.99
CA ASP A 158 -15.13 -13.55 5.52
C ASP A 158 -15.54 -13.32 4.07
N MET A 159 -15.15 -14.21 3.17
CA MET A 159 -15.43 -14.10 1.74
C MET A 159 -15.87 -15.44 1.16
N PHE A 160 -16.65 -15.37 0.08
CA PHE A 160 -16.92 -16.52 -0.80
C PHE A 160 -16.60 -16.15 -2.24
N HIS A 161 -16.20 -17.15 -3.04
CA HIS A 161 -16.08 -17.01 -4.49
C HIS A 161 -17.28 -17.71 -5.12
N ALA A 162 -18.03 -17.01 -5.95
CA ALA A 162 -19.21 -17.56 -6.60
C ALA A 162 -19.33 -17.13 -8.07
N ARG A 163 -20.15 -17.86 -8.80
CA ARG A 163 -20.65 -17.46 -10.11
C ARG A 163 -22.16 -17.46 -10.14
N SER A 164 -22.76 -16.60 -10.96
CA SER A 164 -24.21 -16.48 -11.06
C SER A 164 -24.72 -16.14 -12.45
N ILE A 165 -25.95 -16.57 -12.74
CA ILE A 165 -26.73 -16.17 -13.92
C ILE A 165 -28.05 -15.58 -13.43
N ALA A 166 -28.27 -14.30 -13.69
CA ALA A 166 -29.53 -13.63 -13.35
C ALA A 166 -30.56 -13.82 -14.47
N VAL A 167 -31.79 -14.17 -14.10
CA VAL A 167 -32.94 -14.35 -15.00
C VAL A 167 -34.21 -13.76 -14.38
N ALA A 168 -35.18 -13.42 -15.24
CA ALA A 168 -36.39 -12.72 -14.83
C ALA A 168 -37.42 -13.61 -14.11
N SER A 169 -37.41 -14.92 -14.36
CA SER A 169 -38.41 -15.85 -13.83
C SER A 169 -37.80 -17.10 -13.21
N GLU A 170 -38.53 -17.69 -12.26
CA GLU A 170 -38.13 -18.97 -11.63
C GLU A 170 -38.04 -20.09 -12.66
N SER A 171 -38.95 -20.10 -13.64
CA SER A 171 -38.97 -21.09 -14.71
C SER A 171 -37.71 -21.04 -15.59
N ASP A 172 -37.16 -19.85 -15.82
CA ASP A 172 -35.90 -19.71 -16.55
C ASP A 172 -34.73 -20.27 -15.71
N ALA A 173 -34.74 -20.03 -14.40
CA ALA A 173 -33.74 -20.57 -13.50
C ALA A 173 -33.81 -22.11 -13.43
N ASP A 174 -35.03 -22.67 -13.40
CA ASP A 174 -35.25 -24.12 -13.44
C ASP A 174 -34.74 -24.75 -14.75
N THR A 175 -34.94 -24.06 -15.87
CA THR A 175 -34.42 -24.50 -17.18
C THR A 175 -32.89 -24.52 -17.17
N LEU A 176 -32.26 -23.43 -16.70
CA LEU A 176 -30.80 -23.36 -16.58
C LEU A 176 -30.23 -24.43 -15.66
N LEU A 177 -30.87 -24.72 -14.53
CA LEU A 177 -30.46 -25.80 -13.63
C LEU A 177 -30.56 -27.17 -14.31
N ALA A 178 -31.59 -27.40 -15.13
CA ALA A 178 -31.74 -28.63 -15.89
C ALA A 178 -30.63 -28.78 -16.96
N ASP A 179 -30.31 -27.70 -17.67
CA ASP A 179 -29.24 -27.68 -18.67
C ASP A 179 -27.87 -27.95 -18.03
N LEU A 180 -27.57 -27.30 -16.91
CA LEU A 180 -26.34 -27.52 -16.13
C LEU A 180 -26.24 -28.97 -15.64
N LYS A 181 -27.35 -29.55 -15.17
CA LYS A 181 -27.40 -30.96 -14.77
C LYS A 181 -27.20 -31.90 -15.97
N GLY A 182 -27.60 -31.48 -17.17
CA GLY A 182 -27.35 -32.16 -18.44
C GLY A 182 -25.91 -32.04 -18.93
N GLY A 183 -25.05 -31.27 -18.26
CA GLY A 183 -23.65 -31.07 -18.61
C GLY A 183 -23.39 -29.85 -19.50
N ALA A 184 -24.35 -28.92 -19.62
CA ALA A 184 -24.09 -27.64 -20.26
C ALA A 184 -23.02 -26.85 -19.49
N ASP A 185 -22.24 -26.05 -20.22
CA ASP A 185 -21.21 -25.21 -19.63
C ASP A 185 -21.84 -23.95 -18.99
N PHE A 186 -21.50 -23.67 -17.74
CA PHE A 186 -22.06 -22.53 -17.00
C PHE A 186 -21.69 -21.21 -17.65
N ALA A 187 -20.44 -21.04 -18.10
CA ALA A 187 -19.98 -19.78 -18.67
C ALA A 187 -20.65 -19.50 -20.03
N ALA A 188 -20.90 -20.53 -20.83
CA ALA A 188 -21.66 -20.43 -22.06
C ALA A 188 -23.12 -20.01 -21.80
N LEU A 189 -23.79 -20.64 -20.82
CA LEU A 189 -25.15 -20.25 -20.43
C LEU A 189 -25.20 -18.83 -19.87
N ALA A 190 -24.19 -18.42 -19.09
CA ALA A 190 -24.08 -17.07 -18.56
C ALA A 190 -23.92 -16.04 -19.70
N ALA A 191 -23.07 -16.32 -20.68
CA ALA A 191 -22.88 -15.45 -21.84
C ALA A 191 -24.14 -15.31 -22.70
N GLU A 192 -24.97 -16.36 -22.77
CA GLU A 192 -26.24 -16.33 -23.50
C GLU A 192 -27.34 -15.58 -22.73
N ARG A 193 -27.49 -15.86 -21.43
CA ARG A 193 -28.65 -15.40 -20.64
C ARG A 193 -28.41 -14.12 -19.85
N ALA A 194 -27.16 -13.83 -19.53
CA ALA A 194 -26.75 -12.62 -18.83
C ALA A 194 -25.54 -11.97 -19.54
N PRO A 195 -25.70 -11.54 -20.81
CA PRO A 195 -24.59 -11.02 -21.62
C PRO A 195 -23.95 -9.75 -21.06
N ASP A 196 -24.73 -8.95 -20.32
CA ASP A 196 -24.25 -7.74 -19.64
C ASP A 196 -23.68 -8.02 -18.23
N GLY A 197 -23.66 -9.29 -17.80
CA GLY A 197 -23.13 -9.73 -16.52
C GLY A 197 -21.63 -9.97 -16.53
N PRO A 198 -21.07 -10.44 -15.39
CA PRO A 198 -19.67 -10.84 -15.33
C PRO A 198 -19.34 -11.93 -16.34
N LYS A 199 -18.09 -11.95 -16.83
CA LYS A 199 -17.66 -12.95 -17.83
C LYS A 199 -17.83 -14.36 -17.27
N GLY A 200 -18.64 -15.16 -17.96
CA GLY A 200 -18.98 -16.52 -17.52
C GLY A 200 -19.78 -16.58 -16.21
N GLY A 201 -20.36 -15.46 -15.78
CA GLY A 201 -21.07 -15.32 -14.51
C GLY A 201 -20.16 -15.21 -13.29
N ASP A 202 -18.84 -15.21 -13.44
CA ASP A 202 -17.89 -15.20 -12.32
C ASP A 202 -17.87 -13.85 -11.58
N MET A 203 -18.24 -13.86 -10.31
CA MET A 203 -18.31 -12.67 -9.45
C MET A 203 -16.99 -12.39 -8.71
N GLY A 204 -16.00 -13.29 -8.83
CA GLY A 204 -14.79 -13.25 -8.01
C GLY A 204 -15.08 -13.48 -6.53
N TRP A 205 -14.13 -13.08 -5.69
CA TRP A 205 -14.29 -13.10 -4.24
C TRP A 205 -15.14 -11.94 -3.76
N VAL A 206 -16.22 -12.26 -3.07
CA VAL A 206 -17.19 -11.32 -2.50
C VAL A 206 -17.05 -11.34 -0.99
N ALA A 207 -16.80 -10.18 -0.38
CA ALA A 207 -16.79 -10.08 1.07
C ALA A 207 -18.20 -10.04 1.65
N LYS A 208 -18.32 -10.52 2.88
CA LYS A 208 -19.58 -10.52 3.61
C LYS A 208 -20.18 -9.11 3.65
N GLY A 209 -21.42 -8.98 3.18
CA GLY A 209 -22.13 -7.71 3.08
C GLY A 209 -21.94 -6.94 1.77
N ASP A 210 -21.05 -7.39 0.87
CA ASP A 210 -20.84 -6.77 -0.44
C ASP A 210 -21.81 -7.27 -1.53
N SER A 211 -22.74 -8.15 -1.16
CA SER A 211 -23.82 -8.63 -2.03
C SER A 211 -25.19 -8.47 -1.37
N PRO A 212 -26.30 -8.47 -2.13
CA PRO A 212 -27.64 -8.49 -1.58
C PRO A 212 -27.83 -9.61 -0.54
N ALA A 213 -28.60 -9.36 0.51
CA ALA A 213 -28.68 -10.21 1.69
C ALA A 213 -29.01 -11.69 1.38
N GLU A 214 -29.86 -11.96 0.39
CA GLU A 214 -30.19 -13.33 0.00
C GLU A 214 -29.02 -14.04 -0.68
N LEU A 215 -28.25 -13.33 -1.52
CA LEU A 215 -27.04 -13.86 -2.16
C LEU A 215 -25.89 -14.02 -1.18
N ASP A 216 -25.73 -13.09 -0.24
CA ASP A 216 -24.72 -13.17 0.82
C ASP A 216 -24.96 -14.41 1.69
N SER A 217 -26.21 -14.58 2.16
CA SER A 217 -26.64 -15.75 2.92
C SER A 217 -26.41 -17.06 2.16
N ALA A 218 -26.76 -17.08 0.86
CA ALA A 218 -26.52 -18.23 -0.01
C ALA A 218 -25.02 -18.52 -0.17
N GLY A 219 -24.19 -17.49 -0.37
CA GLY A 219 -22.75 -17.57 -0.48
C GLY A 219 -22.08 -18.25 0.72
N PHE A 220 -22.59 -18.01 1.93
CA PHE A 220 -22.09 -18.62 3.16
C PHE A 220 -22.78 -19.92 3.58
N SER A 221 -23.91 -20.30 2.98
CA SER A 221 -24.72 -21.45 3.43
C SER A 221 -24.80 -22.61 2.44
N LEU A 222 -24.79 -22.33 1.13
CA LEU A 222 -24.97 -23.37 0.11
C LEU A 222 -23.78 -24.34 0.06
N ALA A 223 -24.05 -25.54 -0.46
CA ALA A 223 -23.00 -26.51 -0.76
C ALA A 223 -22.10 -25.98 -1.88
N LEU A 224 -20.80 -26.26 -1.77
CA LEU A 224 -19.84 -25.88 -2.80
C LEU A 224 -20.12 -26.64 -4.10
N ASN A 225 -19.83 -26.01 -5.23
CA ASN A 225 -19.91 -26.56 -6.58
C ASN A 225 -21.29 -27.14 -6.92
N THR A 226 -22.35 -26.53 -6.40
CA THR A 226 -23.73 -27.00 -6.59
C THR A 226 -24.67 -25.88 -7.06
N PRO A 227 -25.02 -25.90 -8.36
CA PRO A 227 -26.19 -25.32 -8.97
C PRO A 227 -27.39 -24.99 -8.10
N THR A 228 -27.62 -23.76 -7.60
CA THR A 228 -28.85 -23.50 -6.81
C THR A 228 -29.54 -22.21 -7.23
N LYS A 229 -30.88 -22.24 -7.32
CA LYS A 229 -31.67 -21.02 -7.55
C LYS A 229 -31.82 -20.20 -6.26
N VAL A 230 -31.59 -18.90 -6.34
CA VAL A 230 -31.74 -17.94 -5.24
C VAL A 230 -32.55 -16.75 -5.75
N GLN A 231 -33.57 -16.33 -5.02
CA GLN A 231 -34.34 -15.13 -5.37
C GLN A 231 -33.76 -13.92 -4.63
N SER A 232 -33.50 -12.83 -5.34
CA SER A 232 -33.08 -11.56 -4.73
C SER A 232 -33.49 -10.37 -5.60
N GLY A 233 -33.97 -9.29 -4.98
CA GLY A 233 -34.30 -8.04 -5.69
C GLY A 233 -35.34 -8.17 -6.82
N GLY A 234 -36.22 -9.17 -6.78
CA GLY A 234 -37.21 -9.43 -7.83
C GLY A 234 -36.69 -10.24 -9.04
N LEU A 235 -35.42 -10.66 -9.02
CA LEU A 235 -34.82 -11.56 -10.01
C LEU A 235 -34.57 -12.94 -9.40
N TRP A 236 -34.31 -13.91 -10.27
CA TRP A 236 -33.85 -15.24 -9.91
C TRP A 236 -32.40 -15.42 -10.37
N TYR A 237 -31.57 -15.95 -9.50
CA TYR A 237 -30.17 -16.23 -9.78
C TYR A 237 -29.96 -17.74 -9.76
N VAL A 238 -29.38 -18.30 -10.83
CA VAL A 238 -28.69 -19.59 -10.73
C VAL A 238 -27.32 -19.30 -10.18
N PHE A 239 -27.10 -19.65 -8.92
CA PHE A 239 -25.96 -19.25 -8.10
C PHE A 239 -25.17 -20.49 -7.67
N GLU A 240 -23.85 -20.42 -7.80
CA GLU A 240 -22.95 -21.51 -7.43
C GLU A 240 -21.78 -20.96 -6.63
N VAL A 241 -21.61 -21.47 -5.41
CA VAL A 241 -20.45 -21.16 -4.57
C VAL A 241 -19.31 -22.09 -4.95
N LEU A 242 -18.18 -21.53 -5.37
CA LEU A 242 -17.00 -22.26 -5.79
C LEU A 242 -16.08 -22.50 -4.59
N GLU A 243 -15.82 -21.43 -3.83
CA GLU A 243 -14.94 -21.44 -2.66
C GLU A 243 -15.50 -20.58 -1.54
N ARG A 244 -15.05 -20.85 -0.31
CA ARG A 244 -15.41 -20.07 0.87
C ARG A 244 -14.24 -20.02 1.84
N GLN A 245 -13.94 -18.84 2.36
CA GLN A 245 -12.93 -18.63 3.37
C GLN A 245 -13.46 -17.66 4.43
N ALA A 246 -13.76 -18.22 5.61
CA ALA A 246 -14.34 -17.51 6.74
C ALA A 246 -13.84 -18.12 8.05
N GLY A 247 -13.79 -17.33 9.11
CA GLY A 247 -13.34 -17.81 10.42
C GLY A 247 -13.42 -16.77 11.53
N GLU A 248 -13.12 -17.22 12.76
CA GLU A 248 -13.16 -16.35 13.94
C GLU A 248 -11.93 -15.44 14.01
N THR A 249 -10.79 -15.93 13.52
CA THR A 249 -9.51 -15.21 13.54
C THR A 249 -9.20 -14.55 12.21
N ALA A 250 -8.43 -13.46 12.23
CA ALA A 250 -7.96 -12.80 11.01
C ALA A 250 -7.17 -13.76 10.10
N ALA A 251 -6.42 -14.72 10.65
CA ALA A 251 -5.61 -15.65 9.87
C ALA A 251 -6.47 -16.60 9.01
N GLU A 252 -7.67 -16.95 9.48
CA GLU A 252 -8.63 -17.80 8.76
C GLU A 252 -9.38 -17.05 7.67
N LYS A 253 -9.59 -15.74 7.86
CA LYS A 253 -10.24 -14.84 6.90
C LYS A 253 -9.38 -14.57 5.67
N ARG A 254 -10.02 -14.29 4.55
CA ARG A 254 -9.36 -14.01 3.27
C ARG A 254 -8.89 -12.56 3.18
N PRO A 255 -7.66 -12.28 2.71
CA PRO A 255 -7.26 -10.92 2.36
C PRO A 255 -7.90 -10.40 1.07
N PHE A 256 -8.01 -9.08 0.92
CA PHE A 256 -8.40 -8.48 -0.35
C PHE A 256 -7.30 -8.67 -1.40
N ASP A 257 -7.69 -8.84 -2.66
CA ASP A 257 -6.78 -9.09 -3.77
C ASP A 257 -6.00 -7.82 -4.17
N ASN A 258 -6.64 -6.65 -4.06
CA ASN A 258 -6.08 -5.33 -4.36
C ASN A 258 -6.85 -4.21 -3.62
N PHE A 259 -6.32 -2.98 -3.68
CA PHE A 259 -6.91 -1.84 -2.97
C PHE A 259 -8.28 -1.41 -3.52
N GLU A 260 -8.54 -1.54 -4.82
CA GLU A 260 -9.83 -1.20 -5.41
C GLU A 260 -10.96 -2.08 -4.85
N GLN A 261 -10.71 -3.38 -4.70
CA GLN A 261 -11.67 -4.31 -4.07
C GLN A 261 -11.95 -3.91 -2.62
N LEU A 262 -10.91 -3.59 -1.85
CA LEU A 262 -11.08 -3.13 -0.46
C LEU A 262 -11.86 -1.81 -0.40
N GLN A 263 -11.54 -0.86 -1.27
CA GLN A 263 -12.18 0.45 -1.31
C GLN A 263 -13.67 0.36 -1.67
N ASN A 264 -14.04 -0.56 -2.55
CA ASN A 264 -15.42 -0.77 -3.00
C ASN A 264 -16.23 -1.66 -2.04
N SER A 265 -15.60 -2.26 -1.03
CA SER A 265 -16.28 -3.07 -0.03
C SER A 265 -17.09 -2.19 0.94
N GLN A 266 -18.36 -2.52 1.15
CA GLN A 266 -19.23 -1.85 2.13
C GLN A 266 -18.69 -2.01 3.55
N GLY A 267 -18.08 -3.17 3.84
CA GLY A 267 -17.43 -3.46 5.11
C GLY A 267 -15.97 -3.02 5.20
N GLY A 268 -15.40 -2.42 4.14
CA GLY A 268 -13.96 -2.16 4.03
C GLY A 268 -13.36 -1.41 5.22
N GLN A 269 -14.02 -0.36 5.70
CA GLN A 269 -13.57 0.38 6.89
C GLN A 269 -13.60 -0.48 8.15
N GLN A 270 -14.65 -1.28 8.36
CA GLN A 270 -14.75 -2.18 9.51
C GLN A 270 -13.65 -3.24 9.46
N PHE A 271 -13.45 -3.88 8.30
CA PHE A 271 -12.41 -4.90 8.13
C PHE A 271 -11.02 -4.32 8.38
N TYR A 272 -10.76 -3.09 7.91
CA TYR A 272 -9.51 -2.38 8.19
C TYR A 272 -9.28 -2.22 9.70
N GLN A 273 -10.28 -1.79 10.45
CA GLN A 273 -10.18 -1.62 11.90
C GLN A 273 -10.00 -2.94 12.64
N GLU A 274 -10.70 -3.99 12.22
CA GLU A 274 -10.69 -5.29 12.91
C GLU A 274 -9.47 -6.15 12.58
N THR A 275 -8.87 -5.97 11.41
CA THR A 275 -7.82 -6.88 10.91
C THR A 275 -6.52 -6.20 10.58
N PHE A 276 -6.53 -5.06 9.88
CA PHE A 276 -5.31 -4.37 9.49
C PHE A 276 -4.67 -3.65 10.66
N ILE A 277 -5.43 -2.88 11.45
CA ILE A 277 -4.86 -2.12 12.58
C ILE A 277 -4.17 -3.04 13.61
N PRO A 278 -4.80 -4.12 14.11
CA PRO A 278 -4.13 -5.02 15.06
C PRO A 278 -2.90 -5.72 14.45
N TRP A 279 -2.97 -6.08 13.16
CA TRP A 279 -1.83 -6.63 12.44
C TRP A 279 -0.67 -5.63 12.36
N TYR A 280 -0.95 -4.37 11.99
CA TYR A 280 0.04 -3.33 11.87
C TYR A 280 0.67 -2.99 13.24
N ASP A 281 -0.13 -2.90 14.30
CA ASP A 281 0.36 -2.67 15.66
C ASP A 281 1.34 -3.76 16.10
N GLN A 282 1.02 -5.03 15.80
CA GLN A 282 1.93 -6.13 16.08
C GLN A 282 3.18 -6.07 15.20
N PHE A 283 3.02 -5.79 13.91
CA PHE A 283 4.14 -5.64 12.98
C PHE A 283 5.11 -4.54 13.40
N ARG A 284 4.60 -3.38 13.84
CA ARG A 284 5.43 -2.30 14.39
C ARG A 284 6.18 -2.74 15.65
N LYS A 285 5.51 -3.38 16.61
CA LYS A 285 6.14 -3.89 17.84
C LYS A 285 7.24 -4.90 17.54
N ASP A 286 7.00 -5.80 16.60
CA ASP A 286 7.98 -6.80 16.18
C ASP A 286 9.20 -6.13 15.54
N ALA A 287 9.00 -5.11 14.71
CA ALA A 287 10.08 -4.32 14.11
C ALA A 287 10.89 -3.54 15.17
N GLU A 288 10.24 -2.98 16.19
CA GLU A 288 10.95 -2.33 17.31
C GLU A 288 11.76 -3.35 18.12
N ALA A 289 11.17 -4.51 18.42
CA ALA A 289 11.82 -5.56 19.20
C ALA A 289 13.00 -6.23 18.46
N SER A 290 12.92 -6.36 17.13
CA SER A 290 14.01 -6.89 16.30
C SER A 290 15.13 -5.88 16.07
N GLY A 291 14.89 -4.59 16.33
CA GLY A 291 15.79 -3.49 15.97
C GLY A 291 15.74 -3.11 14.48
N ASP A 292 14.75 -3.63 13.74
CA ASP A 292 14.47 -3.17 12.38
C ASP A 292 13.93 -1.74 12.39
N LEU A 293 13.05 -1.40 13.34
CA LEU A 293 12.66 -0.03 13.64
C LEU A 293 13.46 0.48 14.85
N VAL A 294 14.23 1.56 14.66
CA VAL A 294 14.92 2.25 15.74
C VAL A 294 14.56 3.73 15.72
N ILE A 295 13.85 4.19 16.74
CA ILE A 295 13.54 5.61 16.97
C ILE A 295 14.68 6.23 17.78
N ALA A 296 15.13 7.43 17.38
CA ALA A 296 16.19 8.15 18.07
C ALA A 296 15.75 8.55 19.47
N GLU A 297 16.62 8.28 20.45
CA GLU A 297 16.34 8.56 21.85
C GLU A 297 16.12 10.07 22.08
N GLY A 298 15.01 10.43 22.73
CA GLY A 298 14.68 11.81 23.06
C GLY A 298 14.28 12.69 21.87
N PHE A 299 14.09 12.13 20.67
CA PHE A 299 13.55 12.90 19.55
C PHE A 299 12.10 13.31 19.84
N ASP A 300 11.83 14.61 19.81
CA ASP A 300 10.50 15.19 19.96
C ASP A 300 10.04 15.78 18.61
N PRO A 301 8.99 15.25 17.97
CA PRO A 301 8.42 15.83 16.76
C PRO A 301 8.05 17.32 16.92
N ASN A 302 7.77 17.78 18.14
CA ASN A 302 7.47 19.18 18.42
C ASN A 302 8.67 20.11 18.45
N SER A 303 9.90 19.57 18.48
CA SER A 303 11.11 20.39 18.35
C SER A 303 11.35 20.86 16.92
N VAL A 304 10.65 20.29 15.92
CA VAL A 304 10.82 20.65 14.51
C VAL A 304 9.88 21.81 14.14
N PRO A 305 10.43 22.94 13.64
CA PRO A 305 9.63 24.13 13.33
C PRO A 305 8.52 23.87 12.31
N LEU A 306 7.40 24.58 12.46
CA LEU A 306 6.38 24.61 11.43
C LEU A 306 6.88 25.32 10.17
N PRO A 307 6.41 24.88 8.97
CA PRO A 307 6.86 25.42 7.68
C PRO A 307 6.17 26.75 7.36
N PHE A 308 6.35 27.77 8.20
CA PHE A 308 5.85 29.11 7.92
C PHE A 308 6.55 29.71 6.69
N PRO A 309 5.84 30.52 5.87
CA PRO A 309 6.47 31.27 4.78
C PRO A 309 7.62 32.16 5.29
N GLU A 310 8.67 32.28 4.47
CA GLU A 310 9.71 33.30 4.67
C GLU A 310 9.07 34.70 4.55
N GLN A 311 9.57 35.65 5.36
CA GLN A 311 9.09 37.03 5.40
C GLN A 311 9.64 37.87 4.26
#